data_AF-A0A960NN31-F1
#
_entry.id   AF-A0A960NN31-F1
#
_cell.length_a   1.000
_cell.length_b   1.000
_cell.length_c   1.000
_cell.angle_alpha   90.00
_cell.angle_beta   90.00
_cell.angle_gamma   90.00
#
_symmetry.space_group_name_H-M   'P 1'
#
loop_
_entity.id
_entity.type
_entity.pdbx_description
1 polymer ?
#
loop_
_entity_poly.entity_id
_entity_poly.type
_entity_poly.pdbx_seq_one_letter_code
_entity_poly.pdbx_strand_id
1 'polypeptide(L)'
;MRSHLIRPLGLNLILVAATISLLTCVCTVPAEKPPGKTPIRDLTFVMFDVETTGFSRKEDRVIEVGAVKVKAGTILDERTWLIQPEQRIPFYATAV
;
A
#
# COMPACT_ATOMS: atom_id res chain seq x y z
N MET A 1 17.57 -15.90 -32.13
CA MET A 1 17.29 -14.46 -32.35
C MET A 1 15.80 -14.25 -32.53
N ARG A 2 15.12 -13.70 -31.51
CA ARG A 2 13.90 -12.88 -31.63
C ARG A 2 13.52 -12.37 -30.24
N SER A 3 13.99 -11.15 -29.96
CA SER A 3 13.65 -10.34 -28.80
C SER A 3 12.15 -10.11 -28.72
N HIS A 4 11.50 -10.61 -27.65
CA HIS A 4 10.13 -10.24 -27.31
C HIS A 4 10.17 -8.92 -26.54
N LEU A 5 9.89 -7.86 -27.27
CA LEU A 5 9.75 -6.49 -26.82
C LEU A 5 8.49 -6.38 -25.95
N ILE A 6 8.66 -6.23 -24.63
CA ILE A 6 7.58 -5.86 -23.71
C ILE A 6 7.38 -4.34 -23.86
N ARG A 7 6.22 -3.93 -24.37
CA ARG A 7 5.83 -2.52 -24.45
C ARG A 7 5.57 -1.97 -23.03
N PRO A 8 6.02 -0.74 -22.70
CA PRO A 8 5.73 -0.13 -21.41
C PRO A 8 4.31 0.46 -21.46
N LEU A 9 3.38 -0.12 -20.71
CA LEU A 9 2.09 0.50 -20.42
C LEU A 9 2.05 0.80 -18.92
N GLY A 10 2.14 2.10 -18.62
CA GLY A 10 1.59 2.78 -17.44
C GLY A 10 1.89 2.18 -16.06
N LEU A 11 2.76 2.87 -15.31
CA LEU A 11 3.07 2.73 -13.87
C LEU A 11 2.16 1.76 -13.09
N ASN A 12 2.62 0.52 -12.96
CA ASN A 12 2.22 -0.39 -11.91
C ASN A 12 2.71 0.19 -10.58
N LEU A 13 1.80 0.58 -9.67
CA LEU A 13 2.19 0.77 -8.27
C LEU A 13 2.42 -0.64 -7.69
N ILE A 14 3.68 -1.04 -7.75
CA ILE A 14 4.17 -2.34 -7.31
C ILE A 14 3.99 -2.41 -5.79
N LEU A 15 3.07 -3.29 -5.39
CA LEU A 15 2.94 -3.84 -4.06
C LEU A 15 4.31 -4.41 -3.64
N VAL A 16 4.79 -3.99 -2.46
CA VAL A 16 5.96 -4.61 -1.83
C VAL A 16 5.59 -6.05 -1.51
N ALA A 17 6.09 -6.98 -2.34
CA ALA A 17 6.11 -8.40 -2.03
C ALA A 17 7.51 -8.74 -1.52
N ALA A 18 7.62 -8.88 -0.19
CA ALA A 18 8.65 -9.71 0.43
C ALA A 18 7.92 -10.93 1.04
N THR A 19 8.37 -12.12 0.70
CA THR A 19 7.72 -13.41 0.91
C THR A 19 7.63 -13.83 2.39
N ILE A 20 6.46 -14.32 2.84
CA ILE A 20 6.25 -15.58 3.61
C ILE A 20 4.74 -15.82 3.79
N SER A 21 4.35 -17.08 3.59
CA SER A 21 2.99 -17.61 3.58
C SER A 21 2.26 -17.46 4.93
N LEU A 22 1.09 -16.80 4.91
CA LEU A 22 -0.22 -17.22 5.45
C LEU A 22 -1.07 -15.98 5.78
N LEU A 23 -2.26 -15.92 5.18
CA LEU A 23 -3.30 -14.92 5.33
C LEU A 23 -3.16 -13.61 4.52
N THR A 24 -3.02 -13.74 3.19
CA THR A 24 -3.44 -12.67 2.28
C THR A 24 -4.97 -12.63 2.24
N CYS A 25 -5.58 -11.78 3.06
CA CYS A 25 -6.85 -11.19 2.65
C CYS A 25 -6.52 -10.19 1.54
N VAL A 26 -6.51 -10.67 0.31
CA VAL A 26 -6.51 -9.77 -0.85
C VAL A 26 -7.86 -9.08 -0.80
N CYS A 27 -7.89 -7.86 -0.27
CA CYS A 27 -8.92 -6.91 -0.66
C CYS A 27 -8.70 -6.66 -2.16
N THR A 28 -9.22 -7.54 -3.01
CA THR A 28 -9.31 -7.30 -4.45
C THR A 28 -10.16 -6.05 -4.60
N VAL A 29 -9.51 -4.92 -4.80
CA VAL A 29 -10.16 -3.73 -5.34
C VAL A 29 -10.23 -4.02 -6.84
N PRO A 30 -11.40 -4.27 -7.43
CA PRO A 30 -11.49 -4.36 -8.88
C PRO A 30 -10.86 -3.09 -9.45
N ALA A 31 -9.99 -3.25 -10.44
CA ALA A 31 -9.34 -2.15 -11.14
C ALA A 31 -10.40 -1.41 -11.97
N GLU A 32 -11.20 -0.59 -11.30
CA GLU A 32 -12.14 0.30 -11.94
C GLU A 32 -11.37 1.49 -12.48
N LYS A 33 -11.73 1.94 -13.69
CA LYS A 33 -11.19 3.14 -14.33
C LYS A 33 -11.10 4.26 -13.29
N PRO A 34 -9.97 5.02 -13.22
CA PRO A 34 -9.83 6.09 -12.23
C PRO A 34 -11.06 6.99 -12.33
N PRO A 35 -11.73 7.25 -11.20
CA PRO A 35 -12.95 8.02 -11.21
C PRO A 35 -12.66 9.37 -11.84
N GLY A 36 -13.47 9.77 -12.81
CA GLY A 36 -13.40 11.09 -13.42
C GLY A 36 -13.83 12.15 -12.42
N LYS A 37 -14.83 12.97 -12.77
CA LYS A 37 -15.42 13.96 -11.86
C LYS A 37 -16.41 13.36 -10.84
N THR A 38 -16.23 12.09 -10.46
CA THR A 38 -17.13 11.43 -9.51
C THR A 38 -16.89 11.99 -8.10
N PRO A 39 -17.93 12.43 -7.39
CA PRO A 39 -17.79 12.89 -6.01
C PRO A 39 -17.21 11.80 -5.11
N ILE A 40 -16.38 12.18 -4.13
CA ILE A 40 -15.73 11.23 -3.21
C ILE A 40 -16.73 10.34 -2.44
N ARG A 41 -17.92 10.87 -2.16
CA ARG A 41 -19.04 10.15 -1.52
C ARG A 41 -19.64 9.03 -2.37
N ASP A 42 -19.29 8.97 -3.66
CA ASP A 42 -19.79 7.97 -4.60
C ASP A 42 -18.64 7.02 -5.04
N LEU A 43 -17.48 7.10 -4.38
CA LEU A 43 -16.30 6.28 -4.67
C LEU A 43 -16.15 5.09 -3.73
N THR A 44 -15.51 4.05 -4.27
CA THR A 44 -14.85 3.01 -3.47
C THR A 44 -13.35 3.24 -3.55
N PHE A 45 -12.68 3.38 -2.42
CA PHE A 45 -11.24 3.64 -2.34
C PHE A 45 -10.64 3.02 -1.09
N VAL A 46 -9.31 3.01 -1.01
CA VAL A 46 -8.57 2.55 0.17
C VAL A 46 -7.69 3.70 0.65
N MET A 47 -7.82 4.04 1.93
CA MET A 47 -6.93 4.97 2.62
C MET A 47 -5.78 4.18 3.22
N PHE A 48 -4.56 4.69 3.07
CA PHE A 48 -3.38 4.09 3.65
C PHE A 48 -2.73 5.06 4.63
N ASP A 49 -2.28 4.52 5.75
CA ASP A 49 -1.39 5.17 6.69
C ASP A 49 -0.12 4.32 6.81
N VAL A 50 1.05 4.96 6.94
CA VAL A 50 2.34 4.26 6.89
C VAL A 50 3.28 4.86 7.90
N GLU A 51 3.82 4.00 8.76
CA GLU A 51 4.87 4.37 9.70
C GLU A 51 6.23 3.87 9.25
N THR A 52 7.27 4.63 9.57
CA THR A 52 8.64 4.38 9.10
C THR A 52 9.66 4.52 10.22
N THR A 53 10.88 4.01 10.00
CA THR A 53 12.01 4.23 10.91
C THR A 53 12.51 5.68 10.96
N GLY A 54 12.00 6.56 10.08
CA GLY A 54 12.41 7.95 9.93
C GLY A 54 11.92 8.60 8.63
N PHE A 55 12.45 9.77 8.26
CA PHE A 55 11.94 10.60 7.15
C PHE A 55 12.72 10.47 5.83
N SER A 56 13.81 9.70 5.79
CA SER A 56 14.66 9.53 4.62
C SER A 56 14.10 8.47 3.66
N ARG A 57 13.73 8.89 2.45
CA ARG A 57 13.27 7.96 1.39
C ARG A 57 14.32 6.93 0.95
N LYS A 58 15.61 7.20 1.18
CA LYS A 58 16.70 6.31 0.79
C LYS A 58 17.05 5.32 1.91
N GLU A 59 17.13 5.83 3.13
CA GLU A 59 17.70 5.09 4.26
C GLU A 59 16.63 4.45 5.15
N ASP A 60 15.48 5.10 5.31
CA ASP A 60 14.44 4.60 6.21
C ASP A 60 13.59 3.50 5.57
N ARG A 61 12.93 2.72 6.43
CA ARG A 61 12.14 1.55 6.06
C ARG A 61 10.76 1.66 6.68
N VAL A 62 9.77 1.11 5.99
CA VAL A 62 8.41 0.99 6.49
C VAL A 62 8.37 -0.05 7.61
N ILE A 63 7.68 0.28 8.70
CA ILE A 63 7.49 -0.60 9.86
C ILE A 63 6.01 -0.96 10.08
N GLU A 64 5.08 -0.16 9.55
CA GLU A 64 3.66 -0.44 9.60
C GLU A 64 2.95 0.07 8.34
N VAL A 65 1.92 -0.66 7.91
CA VAL A 65 0.95 -0.21 6.90
C VAL A 65 -0.45 -0.43 7.46
N GLY A 66 -1.20 0.66 7.65
CA GLY A 66 -2.63 0.64 7.89
C GLY A 66 -3.39 0.82 6.57
N ALA A 67 -4.51 0.12 6.40
CA ALA A 67 -5.39 0.24 5.24
C ALA A 67 -6.86 0.21 5.65
N VAL A 68 -7.63 1.19 5.18
CA VAL A 68 -9.09 1.27 5.39
C VAL A 68 -9.79 1.32 4.05
N LYS A 69 -10.59 0.30 3.74
CA LYS A 69 -11.42 0.28 2.54
C LYS A 69 -12.72 1.01 2.81
N VAL A 70 -13.01 2.03 2.01
CA VAL A 70 -14.22 2.86 2.14
C VAL A 70 -15.05 2.74 0.86
N LYS A 71 -16.37 2.65 1.01
CA LYS A 71 -17.34 2.77 -0.08
C LYS A 71 -18.45 3.70 0.33
N ALA A 72 -18.62 4.77 -0.43
CA ALA A 72 -19.66 5.78 -0.20
C ALA A 72 -19.72 6.29 1.25
N GLY A 73 -18.56 6.62 1.82
CA GLY A 73 -18.43 7.09 3.21
C GLY A 73 -18.57 6.00 4.28
N THR A 74 -18.80 4.74 3.91
CA THR A 74 -18.89 3.61 4.84
C THR A 74 -17.58 2.81 4.82
N ILE A 75 -17.06 2.47 6.00
CA ILE A 75 -15.90 1.59 6.13
C ILE A 75 -16.36 0.14 5.86
N LEU A 76 -15.65 -0.54 4.97
CA LEU A 76 -15.93 -1.92 4.56
C LEU A 76 -14.96 -2.94 5.17
N ASP A 77 -13.69 -2.56 5.32
CA ASP A 77 -12.64 -3.40 5.91
C ASP A 77 -11.52 -2.51 6.45
N GLU A 78 -10.85 -2.98 7.49
CA GLU A 78 -9.70 -2.34 8.11
C GLU A 78 -8.62 -3.39 8.38
N ARG A 79 -7.38 -3.09 8.00
CA ARG A 79 -6.25 -3.98 8.24
C ARG A 79 -4.99 -3.20 8.55
N THR A 80 -4.18 -3.79 9.41
CA THR A 80 -2.84 -3.30 9.74
C THR A 80 -1.84 -4.44 9.57
N TRP A 81 -0.69 -4.11 9.01
CA TRP A 81 0.45 -5.01 8.90
C TRP A 81 1.68 -4.39 9.53
N LEU A 82 2.31 -5.13 10.44
CA LEU A 82 3.64 -4.82 10.94
C LEU A 82 4.69 -5.45 10.01
N ILE A 83 5.73 -4.68 9.72
CA ILE A 83 6.80 -5.05 8.80
C ILE A 83 8.13 -4.98 9.55
N GLN A 84 8.93 -6.05 9.45
CA GLN A 84 10.27 -6.07 10.02
C GLN A 84 11.23 -5.27 9.11
N PRO A 85 11.84 -4.17 9.57
CA PRO A 85 12.59 -3.26 8.69
C PRO A 85 14.02 -3.70 8.37
N GLU A 86 14.45 -4.86 8.89
CA GLU A 86 15.83 -5.39 8.78
C GLU A 86 16.93 -4.41 9.24
N GLN A 87 16.55 -3.42 10.06
CA GLN A 87 17.44 -2.49 10.74
C GLN A 87 16.93 -2.19 12.14
N ARG A 88 17.79 -1.59 12.99
CA ARG A 88 17.35 -1.14 14.31
C ARG A 88 16.40 0.05 14.15
N ILE A 89 15.25 -0.02 14.81
CA ILE A 89 14.33 1.12 14.87
C ILE A 89 14.97 2.21 15.76
N PRO A 90 15.21 3.42 15.24
CA PRO A 90 15.76 4.52 16.03
C PRO A 90 14.80 4.94 17.16
N PHE A 91 15.34 5.38 18.30
CA PHE A 91 14.52 5.70 19.48
C PHE A 91 13.48 6.80 19.22
N TYR A 92 13.79 7.76 18.35
CA TYR A 92 12.88 8.85 18.02
C TYR A 92 11.67 8.37 17.21
N ALA A 93 11.79 7.24 16.50
CA ALA A 93 10.69 6.65 15.73
C ALA A 93 9.77 5.79 16.60
N THR A 94 10.20 5.42 17.82
CA THR A 94 9.38 4.70 18.81
C THR A 94 8.75 5.60 19.86
N ALA A 95 8.96 6.91 19.77
CA ALA A 95 8.59 7.88 20.82
C ALA A 95 7.19 8.50 20.64
N VAL A 96 6.36 7.90 19.77
CA VAL A 96 5.00 8.34 19.45
C VAL A 96 3.97 7.64 20.31
#